data_AF-A0A8T4PBS9-F1
#
_entry.id   AF-A0A8T4PBS9-F1
#
_cell.length_a   1.000
_cell.length_b   1.000
_cell.length_c   1.000
_cell.angle_alpha   90.00
_cell.angle_beta   90.00
_cell.angle_gamma   90.00
#
_symmetry.space_group_name_H-M   'P 1'
#
loop_
_entity.id
_entity.type
_entity.pdbx_description
1 polymer ?
#
loop_
_entity_poly.entity_id
_entity_poly.type
_entity_poly.pdbx_seq_one_letter_code
_entity_poly.pdbx_strand_id
1 'polypeptide(L)'
;MPLAVTHFVIAVILITLFRDYFVKNKKDFPIYYVFMGGLAGLLPDIDFLFVWISYIFGYDSLGIHRTITHSLFFPLIFILFSLIFIKAKPFKINKSKITYSKLFLIISAGILMHLILDGLLSGSIIPFYPASNIEFGLDLVGLIPNANLRDFFFPTLDAILLILWISYLEYKHEISSFF
;
A
#
# COMPACT_ATOMS: atom_id res chain seq x y z
N MET A 1 13.04 0.26 6.50
CA MET A 1 11.66 0.28 5.97
C MET A 1 11.73 0.32 4.46
N PRO A 2 10.86 -0.43 3.74
CA PRO A 2 10.71 -0.24 2.32
C PRO A 2 10.36 1.21 2.01
N LEU A 3 10.78 1.69 0.85
CA LEU A 3 10.51 3.07 0.47
C LEU A 3 9.03 3.23 0.14
N ALA A 4 8.50 4.45 0.26
CA ALA A 4 7.14 4.78 -0.17
C ALA A 4 6.88 4.30 -1.61
N VAL A 5 7.89 4.43 -2.49
CA VAL A 5 7.82 3.94 -3.88
C VAL A 5 7.60 2.43 -3.92
N THR A 6 8.33 1.65 -3.12
CA THR A 6 8.14 0.19 -3.01
C THR A 6 6.70 -0.17 -2.64
N HIS A 7 6.16 0.47 -1.60
CA HIS A 7 4.79 0.23 -1.14
C HIS A 7 3.75 0.54 -2.23
N PHE A 8 3.89 1.70 -2.88
CA PHE A 8 3.00 2.12 -3.96
C PHE A 8 3.08 1.17 -5.16
N VAL A 9 4.28 0.89 -5.66
CA VAL A 9 4.49 0.11 -6.88
C VAL A 9 4.02 -1.32 -6.71
N ILE A 10 4.34 -1.98 -5.58
CA ILE A 10 3.88 -3.35 -5.34
C ILE A 10 2.36 -3.41 -5.24
N ALA A 11 1.73 -2.48 -4.50
CA ALA A 11 0.26 -2.43 -4.40
C ALA A 11 -0.39 -2.22 -5.78
N VAL A 12 0.14 -1.29 -6.59
CA VAL A 12 -0.35 -1.05 -7.96
C VAL A 12 -0.17 -2.27 -8.84
N ILE A 13 0.99 -2.93 -8.83
CA ILE A 13 1.25 -4.15 -9.61
C ILE A 13 0.25 -5.23 -9.24
N LEU A 14 0.10 -5.55 -7.96
CA LEU A 14 -0.79 -6.64 -7.52
C LEU A 14 -2.25 -6.36 -7.86
N ILE A 15 -2.72 -5.12 -7.68
CA ILE A 15 -4.11 -4.77 -8.00
C ILE A 15 -4.33 -4.70 -9.52
N THR A 16 -3.30 -4.32 -10.30
CA THR A 16 -3.32 -4.39 -11.76
C THR A 16 -3.46 -5.84 -12.24
N LEU A 17 -2.64 -6.75 -11.71
CA LEU A 17 -2.71 -8.17 -12.03
C LEU A 17 -4.06 -8.76 -11.61
N PHE A 18 -4.55 -8.44 -10.41
CA PHE A 18 -5.87 -8.84 -9.97
C PHE A 18 -6.97 -8.38 -10.94
N ARG A 19 -6.94 -7.09 -11.31
CA ARG A 19 -7.86 -6.52 -12.29
C ARG A 19 -7.78 -7.26 -13.61
N ASP A 20 -6.59 -7.51 -14.13
CA ASP A 20 -6.40 -8.04 -15.48
C ASP A 20 -6.79 -9.51 -15.61
N TYR A 21 -6.46 -10.34 -14.61
CA TYR A 21 -6.70 -11.78 -14.66
C TYR A 21 -8.02 -12.21 -14.03
N PHE A 22 -8.51 -11.53 -12.99
CA PHE A 22 -9.68 -11.99 -12.22
C PHE A 22 -10.94 -11.18 -12.50
N VAL A 23 -10.83 -9.90 -12.89
CA VAL A 23 -12.02 -9.09 -13.21
C VAL A 23 -12.43 -9.30 -14.66
N LYS A 24 -13.55 -9.97 -14.89
CA LYS A 24 -14.12 -10.19 -16.24
C LYS A 24 -14.51 -8.88 -16.93
N ASN A 25 -15.28 -8.03 -16.25
CA ASN A 25 -15.74 -6.75 -16.79
C ASN A 25 -14.91 -5.57 -16.24
N LYS A 26 -14.00 -5.05 -17.05
CA LYS A 26 -13.12 -3.94 -16.66
C LYS A 26 -13.88 -2.64 -16.34
N LYS A 27 -15.14 -2.49 -16.78
CA LYS A 27 -15.98 -1.33 -16.43
C LYS A 27 -16.43 -1.34 -14.97
N ASP A 28 -16.52 -2.52 -14.36
CA ASP A 28 -16.91 -2.69 -12.95
C ASP A 28 -15.73 -2.52 -11.99
N PHE A 29 -14.52 -2.54 -12.54
CA PHE A 29 -13.26 -2.30 -11.84
C PHE A 29 -12.37 -1.36 -12.69
N PRO A 30 -12.72 -0.07 -12.76
CA PRO A 30 -11.93 0.92 -13.50
C PRO A 30 -10.51 1.05 -12.94
N ILE A 31 -9.60 1.53 -13.77
CA ILE A 31 -8.19 1.76 -13.42
C ILE A 31 -8.01 2.65 -12.18
N TYR A 32 -9.00 3.50 -11.88
CA TYR A 32 -9.00 4.32 -10.68
C TYR A 32 -8.84 3.49 -9.39
N TYR A 33 -9.39 2.27 -9.32
CA TYR A 33 -9.16 1.39 -8.17
C TYR A 33 -7.71 0.94 -8.06
N VAL A 34 -7.04 0.67 -9.18
CA VAL A 34 -5.61 0.34 -9.17
C VAL A 34 -4.81 1.51 -8.56
N PHE A 35 -5.08 2.72 -9.02
CA PHE A 35 -4.43 3.93 -8.51
C PHE A 35 -4.71 4.17 -7.02
N MET A 36 -5.97 4.07 -6.60
CA MET A 36 -6.36 4.24 -5.19
C MET A 36 -5.75 3.18 -4.28
N GLY A 37 -5.61 1.95 -4.76
CA GLY A 37 -4.94 0.89 -4.00
C GLY A 37 -3.45 1.14 -3.82
N GLY A 38 -2.79 1.67 -4.85
CA GLY A 38 -1.43 2.19 -4.76
C GLY A 38 -1.27 3.27 -3.69
N LEU A 39 -2.11 4.32 -3.77
CA LEU A 39 -2.12 5.40 -2.78
C LEU A 39 -2.43 4.91 -1.37
N ALA A 40 -3.33 3.93 -1.24
CA ALA A 40 -3.66 3.35 0.06
C ALA A 40 -2.49 2.58 0.68
N GLY A 41 -1.59 2.01 -0.14
CA GLY A 41 -0.33 1.44 0.33
C GLY A 41 0.63 2.47 0.95
N LEU A 42 0.42 3.76 0.73
CA LEU A 42 1.17 4.84 1.38
C LEU A 42 0.50 5.34 2.65
N LEU A 43 -0.76 4.95 2.89
CA LEU A 43 -1.57 5.55 3.94
C LEU A 43 -1.02 5.27 5.35
N PRO A 44 -0.43 4.09 5.66
CA PRO A 44 0.12 3.86 6.99
C PRO A 44 1.21 4.85 7.40
N ASP A 45 2.09 5.23 6.47
CA ASP A 45 3.20 6.17 6.65
C ASP A 45 2.74 7.64 6.80
N ILE A 46 1.45 7.94 6.65
CA ILE A 46 0.95 9.30 6.91
C ILE A 46 1.16 9.70 8.38
N ASP A 47 1.40 8.73 9.26
CA ASP A 47 1.76 8.95 10.66
C ASP A 47 3.08 9.73 10.84
N PHE A 48 3.96 9.73 9.83
CA PHE A 48 5.14 10.60 9.81
C PHE A 48 4.79 12.09 9.87
N LEU A 49 3.60 12.51 9.41
CA LEU A 49 3.17 13.91 9.60
C LEU A 49 3.07 14.26 11.09
N PHE A 50 2.61 13.32 11.93
CA PHE A 50 2.58 13.53 13.38
C PHE A 50 3.99 13.56 13.96
N VAL A 51 4.91 12.72 13.47
CA VAL A 51 6.32 12.78 13.87
C VAL A 51 6.92 14.16 13.58
N TRP A 52 6.69 14.71 12.38
CA TRP A 52 7.15 16.05 12.03
C TRP A 52 6.55 17.14 12.91
N ILE A 53 5.23 17.09 13.16
CA ILE A 53 4.55 18.05 14.03
C ILE A 53 5.12 17.98 15.44
N SER A 54 5.25 16.78 16.02
CA SER A 54 5.79 16.57 17.36
C SER A 54 7.25 17.05 17.49
N TYR A 55 8.06 16.85 16.45
CA TYR A 55 9.44 17.34 16.41
C TYR A 55 9.52 18.87 16.51
N ILE A 56 8.61 19.61 15.87
CA ILE A 56 8.53 21.09 15.97
C ILE A 56 8.31 21.54 17.42
N PHE A 57 7.64 20.74 18.24
CA PHE A 57 7.39 21.03 19.66
C PHE A 57 8.45 20.44 20.61
N GLY A 58 9.55 19.89 20.08
CA GLY A 58 10.65 19.34 20.88
C GLY A 58 10.42 17.94 21.44
N TYR A 59 9.44 17.20 20.92
CA TYR A 59 9.20 15.81 21.30
C TYR A 59 9.89 14.84 20.33
N ASP A 60 10.67 13.91 20.88
CA ASP A 60 11.10 12.73 20.12
C ASP A 60 9.94 11.73 20.06
N SER A 61 9.37 11.60 18.87
CA SER A 61 8.13 10.86 18.61
C SER A 61 8.32 9.76 17.57
N LEU A 62 9.57 9.41 17.27
CA LEU A 62 9.87 8.33 16.32
C LEU A 62 9.23 7.00 16.74
N GLY A 63 9.07 6.77 18.05
CA GLY A 63 8.37 5.59 18.59
C GLY A 63 6.85 5.57 18.36
N ILE A 64 6.24 6.64 17.84
CA ILE A 64 4.81 6.67 17.46
C ILE A 64 4.62 6.04 16.07
N HIS A 65 5.61 6.18 15.18
CA HIS A 65 5.57 5.53 13.89
C HIS A 65 5.52 4.01 14.06
N ARG A 66 4.75 3.32 13.22
CA ARG A 66 4.48 1.86 13.30
C ARG A 66 3.60 1.38 14.46
N THR A 67 2.88 2.29 15.11
CA THR A 67 1.89 1.93 16.12
C THR A 67 0.47 1.83 15.52
N ILE A 68 -0.32 2.91 15.61
CA ILE A 68 -1.76 2.90 15.30
C ILE A 68 -2.03 2.56 13.84
N THR A 69 -1.39 3.26 12.90
CA THR A 69 -1.62 3.10 11.46
C THR A 69 -1.03 1.80 10.91
N HIS A 70 -0.11 1.17 11.65
CA HIS A 70 0.52 -0.10 11.28
C HIS A 70 -0.08 -1.31 12.02
N SER A 71 -1.25 -1.14 12.64
CA SER A 71 -2.03 -2.22 13.22
C SER A 71 -2.99 -2.83 12.19
N LEU A 72 -3.41 -4.09 12.40
CA LEU A 72 -4.47 -4.74 11.62
C LEU A 72 -5.85 -4.11 11.83
N PHE A 73 -6.03 -3.32 12.90
CA PHE A 73 -7.27 -2.55 13.08
C PHE A 73 -7.42 -1.46 12.01
N PHE A 74 -6.32 -0.90 11.51
CA PHE A 74 -6.37 0.15 10.50
C PHE A 74 -7.00 -0.32 9.17
N PRO A 75 -6.53 -1.40 8.50
CA PRO A 75 -7.22 -1.93 7.33
C PRO A 75 -8.61 -2.50 7.66
N LEU A 76 -8.83 -3.01 8.88
CA LEU A 76 -10.13 -3.56 9.31
C LEU A 76 -11.22 -2.49 9.35
N ILE A 77 -10.92 -1.26 9.78
CA ILE A 77 -11.88 -0.14 9.74
C ILE A 77 -12.39 0.09 8.31
N PHE A 78 -11.53 0.00 7.30
CA PHE A 78 -11.93 0.13 5.91
C PHE A 78 -12.75 -1.08 5.43
N ILE A 79 -12.50 -2.29 5.93
CA ILE A 79 -13.39 -3.43 5.66
C ILE A 79 -14.78 -3.16 6.25
N LEU A 80 -14.87 -2.65 7.48
CA LEU A 80 -16.15 -2.28 8.10
C LEU A 80 -16.88 -1.20 7.30
N PHE A 81 -16.18 -0.16 6.84
CA PHE A 81 -16.76 0.83 5.93
C PHE A 81 -17.22 0.20 4.61
N SER A 82 -16.50 -0.77 4.07
CA SER A 82 -16.97 -1.47 2.88
C SER A 82 -18.33 -2.14 3.09
N LEU A 83 -18.52 -2.81 4.24
CA LEU A 83 -19.76 -3.49 4.59
C LEU A 83 -20.90 -2.49 4.81
N ILE A 84 -20.64 -1.39 5.52
CA ILE A 84 -21.63 -0.32 5.77
C ILE A 84 -22.11 0.29 4.44
N PHE A 85 -21.19 0.51 3.50
CA PHE A 85 -21.49 1.16 2.22
C PHE A 85 -21.81 0.19 1.07
N ILE A 86 -22.14 -1.08 1.36
CA ILE A 86 -22.40 -2.10 0.33
C ILE A 86 -23.60 -1.77 -0.57
N LYS A 87 -24.62 -1.09 -0.02
CA LYS A 87 -25.81 -0.63 -0.75
C LYS A 87 -25.75 0.83 -1.17
N ALA A 88 -24.64 1.53 -0.91
CA ALA A 88 -24.52 2.93 -1.25
C ALA A 88 -24.52 3.12 -2.77
N LYS A 89 -25.19 4.17 -3.24
CA LYS A 89 -25.22 4.50 -4.68
C LYS A 89 -23.79 4.80 -5.15
N PRO A 90 -23.36 4.26 -6.30
CA PRO A 90 -22.05 4.57 -6.84
C PRO A 90 -21.98 6.04 -7.22
N PHE A 91 -20.80 6.63 -7.07
CA PHE A 91 -20.49 7.95 -7.59
C PHE A 91 -19.72 7.84 -8.91
N LYS A 92 -19.61 8.94 -9.65
CA LYS A 92 -18.89 8.96 -10.92
C LYS A 92 -17.62 9.78 -10.78
N ILE A 93 -16.53 9.24 -11.30
CA ILE A 93 -15.31 9.99 -11.57
C ILE A 93 -15.09 9.88 -13.08
N ASN A 94 -15.17 11.01 -13.78
CA ASN A 94 -15.18 11.06 -15.24
C ASN A 94 -16.24 10.10 -15.83
N LYS A 95 -15.83 9.17 -16.69
CA LYS A 95 -16.71 8.17 -17.32
C LYS A 95 -16.88 6.88 -16.49
N SER A 96 -16.18 6.78 -15.36
CA SER A 96 -16.11 5.56 -14.54
C SER A 96 -17.10 5.63 -13.36
N LYS A 97 -17.80 4.53 -13.10
CA LYS A 97 -18.65 4.37 -11.91
C LYS A 97 -17.82 3.74 -10.80
N ILE A 98 -17.77 4.40 -9.65
CA ILE A 98 -17.03 3.95 -8.47
C ILE A 98 -18.05 3.61 -7.38
N THR A 99 -18.01 2.38 -6.91
CA THR A 99 -18.76 1.92 -5.73
C THR A 99 -17.92 2.14 -4.47
N TYR A 100 -18.50 2.76 -3.44
CA TYR A 100 -17.85 3.00 -2.14
C TYR A 100 -17.35 1.71 -1.48
N SER A 101 -18.18 0.66 -1.45
CA SER A 101 -17.79 -0.62 -0.87
C SER A 101 -16.51 -1.20 -1.49
N LYS A 102 -16.41 -1.20 -2.83
CA LYS A 102 -15.20 -1.64 -3.53
C LYS A 102 -14.01 -0.72 -3.24
N LEU A 103 -14.23 0.60 -3.20
CA LEU A 103 -13.17 1.57 -2.88
C LEU A 103 -12.55 1.28 -1.52
N PHE A 104 -13.37 1.09 -0.49
CA PHE A 104 -12.88 0.79 0.85
C PHE A 104 -12.19 -0.58 0.96
N LEU A 105 -12.63 -1.61 0.22
CA LEU A 105 -11.89 -2.88 0.13
C LEU A 105 -10.52 -2.69 -0.50
N ILE A 106 -10.43 -1.87 -1.55
CA ILE A 106 -9.17 -1.59 -2.22
C ILE A 106 -8.22 -0.77 -1.34
N ILE A 107 -8.76 0.18 -0.57
CA ILE A 107 -7.97 0.90 0.43
C ILE A 107 -7.45 -0.07 1.49
N SER A 108 -8.32 -0.93 2.02
CA SER A 108 -7.92 -1.96 2.99
C SER A 108 -6.84 -2.89 2.43
N ALA A 109 -6.97 -3.34 1.17
CA ALA A 109 -5.99 -4.19 0.51
C ALA A 109 -4.64 -3.48 0.33
N GLY A 110 -4.63 -2.19 -0.04
CA GLY A 110 -3.40 -1.40 -0.13
C GLY A 110 -2.68 -1.27 1.21
N ILE A 111 -3.42 -0.92 2.27
CA ILE A 111 -2.90 -0.85 3.64
C ILE A 111 -2.36 -2.21 4.09
N LEU A 112 -3.09 -3.29 3.86
CA LEU A 112 -2.65 -4.63 4.24
C LEU A 112 -1.36 -5.01 3.52
N MET A 113 -1.24 -4.65 2.24
CA MET A 113 0.00 -4.87 1.48
C MET A 113 1.17 -4.11 2.08
N HIS A 114 0.96 -2.87 2.52
CA HIS A 114 1.97 -2.12 3.25
C HIS A 114 2.44 -2.87 4.50
N LEU A 115 1.51 -3.31 5.38
CA LEU A 115 1.87 -4.04 6.61
C LEU A 115 2.64 -5.33 6.31
N ILE A 116 2.23 -6.06 5.27
CA ILE A 116 2.92 -7.27 4.83
C ILE A 116 4.35 -6.94 4.38
N LEU A 117 4.55 -5.89 3.59
CA LEU A 117 5.87 -5.50 3.11
C LEU A 117 6.77 -5.03 4.25
N ASP A 118 6.24 -4.26 5.19
CA ASP A 118 6.97 -3.82 6.36
C ASP A 118 7.41 -4.99 7.23
N GLY A 119 6.49 -5.91 7.55
CA GLY A 119 6.78 -7.10 8.33
C GLY A 119 7.70 -8.10 7.61
N LEU A 120 7.64 -8.21 6.28
CA LEU A 120 8.49 -9.15 5.54
C LEU A 120 9.88 -8.58 5.24
N LEU A 121 9.94 -7.35 4.73
CA LEU A 121 11.17 -6.82 4.12
C LEU A 121 12.02 -6.04 5.11
N SER A 122 11.44 -5.25 6.03
CA SER A 122 12.28 -4.44 6.94
C SER A 122 11.62 -4.06 8.27
N GLY A 123 12.21 -4.58 9.34
CA GLY A 123 11.82 -4.37 10.73
C GLY A 123 10.66 -5.26 11.16
N SER A 124 9.85 -4.75 12.08
CA SER A 124 8.66 -5.39 12.63
C SER A 124 7.46 -4.45 12.59
N ILE A 125 6.26 -5.04 12.63
CA ILE A 125 4.98 -4.36 12.86
C ILE A 125 4.36 -4.83 14.17
N ILE A 126 3.48 -4.03 14.76
CA ILE A 126 2.71 -4.39 15.96
C ILE A 126 1.22 -4.56 15.56
N PRO A 127 0.84 -5.71 14.98
CA PRO A 127 -0.44 -5.88 14.30
C PRO A 127 -1.66 -5.70 15.22
N PHE A 128 -1.49 -5.88 16.53
CA PHE A 128 -2.58 -5.82 17.50
C PHE A 128 -2.52 -4.59 18.41
N TYR A 129 -1.73 -3.57 18.08
CA TYR A 129 -1.72 -2.32 18.86
C TYR A 129 -3.08 -1.63 18.81
N PRO A 130 -3.61 -1.05 19.92
CA PRO A 130 -3.04 -0.97 21.27
C PRO A 130 -3.43 -2.14 22.19
N ALA A 131 -4.14 -3.15 21.70
CA ALA A 131 -4.56 -4.29 22.51
C ALA A 131 -3.38 -5.20 22.93
N SER A 132 -2.31 -5.23 22.14
CA SER A 132 -1.07 -5.97 22.42
C SER A 132 0.14 -5.31 21.76
N ASN A 133 1.30 -5.44 22.39
CA ASN A 133 2.59 -4.94 21.92
C ASN A 133 3.49 -6.04 21.33
N ILE A 134 2.92 -7.18 20.91
CA ILE A 134 3.70 -8.24 20.27
C ILE A 134 4.13 -7.78 18.88
N GLU A 135 5.43 -7.79 18.65
CA GLU A 135 6.05 -7.49 17.36
C GLU A 135 6.08 -8.72 16.43
N PHE A 136 5.81 -8.48 15.15
CA PHE A 136 5.91 -9.48 14.09
C PHE A 136 6.73 -8.93 12.93
N GLY A 137 7.77 -9.65 12.53
CA GLY A 137 8.58 -9.32 11.36
C GLY A 137 9.63 -10.37 11.07
N LEU A 138 9.99 -10.54 9.80
CA LEU A 138 11.09 -11.39 9.34
C LEU A 138 12.37 -10.60 9.06
N ASP A 139 12.24 -9.30 8.80
CA ASP A 139 13.35 -8.39 8.47
C ASP A 139 14.32 -8.98 7.43
N LEU A 140 13.78 -9.47 6.30
CA LEU A 140 14.57 -10.20 5.30
C LEU A 140 15.76 -9.39 4.75
N VAL A 141 15.62 -8.07 4.62
CA VAL A 141 16.73 -7.20 4.20
C VAL A 141 17.80 -7.09 5.29
N GLY A 142 17.41 -7.16 6.56
CA GLY A 142 18.33 -7.19 7.70
C GLY A 142 19.29 -8.38 7.66
N LEU A 143 18.89 -9.50 7.04
CA LEU A 143 19.71 -10.71 6.87
C LEU A 143 20.88 -10.55 5.89
N ILE A 144 20.90 -9.49 5.07
CA ILE A 144 22.00 -9.22 4.15
C ILE A 144 23.22 -8.75 4.97
N PRO A 145 24.36 -9.47 4.98
CA PRO A 145 25.46 -9.17 5.90
C PRO A 145 26.16 -7.83 5.62
N ASN A 146 26.16 -7.40 4.35
CA ASN A 146 26.87 -6.18 3.93
C ASN A 146 25.94 -4.97 4.04
N ALA A 147 26.29 -4.02 4.90
CA ALA A 147 25.51 -2.80 5.12
C ALA A 147 25.32 -1.97 3.84
N ASN A 148 26.37 -1.80 3.04
CA ASN A 148 26.27 -1.06 1.78
C ASN A 148 25.28 -1.73 0.82
N LEU A 149 25.27 -3.07 0.74
CA LEU A 149 24.30 -3.79 -0.10
C LEU A 149 22.86 -3.64 0.39
N ARG A 150 22.64 -3.52 1.72
CA ARG A 150 21.31 -3.25 2.28
C ARG A 150 20.77 -1.89 1.83
N ASP A 151 21.63 -0.87 1.83
CA ASP A 151 21.24 0.49 1.44
C ASP A 151 20.81 0.58 -0.03
N PHE A 152 21.42 -0.24 -0.90
CA PHE A 152 21.04 -0.32 -2.31
C PHE A 152 19.84 -1.23 -2.59
N PHE A 153 19.39 -2.04 -1.62
CA PHE A 153 18.37 -3.06 -1.85
C PHE A 153 17.04 -2.47 -2.33
N PHE A 154 16.46 -1.53 -1.58
CA PHE A 154 15.16 -0.94 -1.94
C PHE A 154 15.21 -0.13 -3.24
N PRO A 155 16.20 0.77 -3.48
CA PRO A 155 16.32 1.45 -4.76
C PRO A 155 16.45 0.49 -5.94
N THR A 156 17.19 -0.60 -5.79
CA THR A 156 17.36 -1.62 -6.84
C THR A 156 16.06 -2.39 -7.07
N LEU A 157 15.35 -2.77 -6.01
CA LEU A 157 14.05 -3.42 -6.09
C LEU A 157 13.03 -2.54 -6.82
N ASP A 158 12.95 -1.26 -6.46
CA ASP A 158 12.04 -0.30 -7.07
C ASP A 158 12.31 -0.14 -8.57
N ALA A 159 13.59 -0.02 -8.96
CA ALA A 159 13.99 0.05 -10.36
C ALA A 159 13.56 -1.20 -11.14
N ILE A 160 13.80 -2.39 -10.59
CA ILE A 160 13.40 -3.67 -11.20
C ILE A 160 11.88 -3.75 -11.34
N LEU A 161 11.14 -3.48 -10.27
CA LEU A 161 9.68 -3.54 -10.25
C LEU A 161 9.07 -2.55 -11.24
N LEU A 162 9.61 -1.33 -11.33
CA LEU A 162 9.14 -0.32 -12.25
C LEU A 162 9.38 -0.73 -13.71
N ILE A 163 10.56 -1.25 -14.05
CA ILE A 163 10.87 -1.75 -15.41
C ILE A 163 9.93 -2.89 -15.78
N LEU A 164 9.75 -3.87 -14.88
CA LEU A 164 8.86 -5.01 -15.11
C LEU A 164 7.40 -4.57 -15.28
N TRP A 165 6.94 -3.64 -14.44
CA TRP A 165 5.58 -3.15 -14.49
C TRP A 165 5.29 -2.34 -15.76
N ILE A 166 6.19 -1.42 -16.14
CA ILE A 166 6.06 -0.64 -17.39
C ILE A 166 6.08 -1.58 -18.60
N SER A 167 7.00 -2.56 -18.62
CA SER A 167 7.08 -3.54 -19.70
C SER A 167 5.80 -4.39 -19.79
N TYR A 168 5.23 -4.79 -18.65
CA TYR A 168 3.95 -5.47 -18.59
C TYR A 168 2.80 -4.59 -19.11
N LEU A 169 2.76 -3.32 -18.70
CA LEU A 169 1.73 -2.39 -19.16
C LEU A 169 1.82 -2.13 -20.66
N GLU A 170 3.03 -2.02 -21.21
CA GLU A 170 3.23 -1.89 -22.65
C GLU A 170 2.75 -3.14 -23.39
N TYR A 171 3.22 -4.32 -22.97
CA TYR A 171 2.82 -5.58 -23.59
C TYR A 171 1.31 -5.83 -23.55
N LYS A 172 0.64 -5.46 -22.45
CA LYS A 172 -0.77 -5.80 -22.23
C LYS A 172 -1.76 -4.72 -22.62
N HIS A 173 -1.38 -3.44 -22.47
CA HIS A 173 -2.26 -2.28 -22.60
C HIS A 173 -1.74 -1.25 -23.60
N GLU A 174 -0.61 -1.49 -24.27
CA GLU A 174 -0.04 -0.62 -25.32
C GLU A 174 0.05 0.84 -24.87
N ILE A 175 0.66 1.08 -23.71
CA ILE A 175 0.69 2.42 -23.10
C ILE A 175 1.46 3.45 -23.94
N SER A 176 2.32 3.00 -24.85
CA SER A 176 2.95 3.85 -25.87
C SER A 176 1.94 4.59 -26.75
N SER A 177 0.72 4.07 -26.93
CA SER A 177 -0.35 4.72 -27.70
C SER A 177 -0.90 6.01 -27.07
N PHE A 178 -0.55 6.30 -25.82
CA PHE A 178 -0.92 7.54 -25.14
C PHE A 178 0.04 8.71 -25.39
N PHE A 179 1.20 8.44 -25.99
CA PHE A 179 2.24 9.42 -26.31
C PHE A 179 2.32 9.67 -27.82
#